data_AF-V4BA12-F1
#
_entry.id   AF-V4BA12-F1
#
_cell.length_a   1.000
_cell.length_b   1.000
_cell.length_c   1.000
_cell.angle_alpha   90.00
_cell.angle_beta   90.00
_cell.angle_gamma   90.00
#
_symmetry.space_group_name_H-M   'P 1'
#
loop_
_entity.id
_entity.type
_entity.pdbx_description
1 polymer ?
#
loop_
_entity_poly.entity_id
_entity_poly.type
_entity_poly.pdbx_seq_one_letter_code
_entity_poly.pdbx_strand_id
1 'polypeptide(L)'
;VWDGLLESRIKLQKTVSSINQLPQPSIWSLFTELAQYELRTLLDKLVQLQTILLLQNPATNKIVTKQDQEIIVPPSTKGKAVTSVSPEDDEEITSDEEDGGENKTTPQTINKWNSKTQLVSGKIKSKGFSAFNQSALKQIDQILSDKDRLIKRTQLKRNDYRVMGTTQEEKPEEELPNDEVRIKQTVNDYDVEIFDDSDFYHHMLREFIDRKSSEIDDPLALGRQWLEVQKSRTKVKRNVDTKASKGRKLRYNVHPKLVNFMAPVDFTDWNDDARYVFLLL
;
A
#
# COMPACT_ATOMS: atom_id res chain seq x y z
N VAL A 1 -16.05 1.73 23.50
CA VAL A 1 -15.05 0.71 23.07
C VAL A 1 -15.19 0.39 21.59
N TRP A 2 -16.33 -0.12 21.11
CA TRP A 2 -16.53 -0.45 19.69
C TRP A 2 -16.24 0.72 18.73
N ASP A 3 -16.80 1.91 18.99
CA ASP A 3 -16.59 3.05 18.08
C ASP A 3 -15.13 3.52 18.07
N GLY A 4 -14.42 3.40 19.21
CA GLY A 4 -12.99 3.68 19.29
C GLY A 4 -12.14 2.67 18.52
N LEU A 5 -12.49 1.38 18.57
CA LEU A 5 -11.82 0.36 17.75
C LEU A 5 -12.09 0.55 16.25
N LEU A 6 -13.33 0.88 15.88
CA LEU A 6 -13.72 1.18 14.52
C LEU A 6 -12.95 2.40 13.97
N GLU A 7 -12.87 3.47 14.75
CA GLU A 7 -12.11 4.67 14.39
C GLU A 7 -10.60 4.38 14.26
N SER A 8 -10.01 3.65 15.22
CA SER A 8 -8.61 3.23 15.15
C SER A 8 -8.34 2.42 13.89
N ARG A 9 -9.22 1.46 13.55
CA ARG A 9 -9.07 0.69 12.31
C ARG A 9 -9.17 1.57 11.07
N ILE A 10 -10.13 2.50 11.00
CA ILE A 10 -10.27 3.44 9.87
C ILE A 10 -8.98 4.27 9.70
N LYS A 11 -8.38 4.75 10.79
CA LYS A 11 -7.11 5.51 10.77
C LYS A 11 -5.93 4.69 10.28
N LEU A 12 -5.88 3.39 10.61
CA LEU A 12 -4.83 2.47 10.16
C LEU A 12 -4.86 2.17 8.66
N GLN A 13 -5.90 2.56 7.92
CA GLN A 13 -6.00 2.23 6.49
C GLN A 13 -4.79 2.71 5.68
N LYS A 14 -4.28 3.91 5.99
CA LYS A 14 -3.10 4.45 5.30
C LYS A 14 -1.87 3.58 5.55
N THR A 15 -1.69 3.12 6.80
CA THR A 15 -0.60 2.22 7.17
C THR A 15 -0.69 0.90 6.42
N VAL A 16 -1.87 0.29 6.38
CA VAL A 16 -2.10 -0.97 5.63
C VAL A 16 -1.74 -0.79 4.16
N SER A 17 -2.17 0.29 3.52
CA SER A 17 -1.81 0.59 2.13
C SER A 17 -0.31 0.84 1.93
N SER A 18 0.36 1.50 2.88
CA SER A 18 1.79 1.79 2.81
C SER A 18 2.67 0.55 3.01
N ILE A 19 2.22 -0.43 3.79
CA ILE A 19 2.96 -1.69 4.01
C ILE A 19 3.20 -2.42 2.69
N ASN A 20 2.27 -2.34 1.74
CA ASN A 20 2.44 -2.95 0.42
C ASN A 20 3.59 -2.33 -0.40
N GLN A 21 4.15 -1.18 0.02
CA GLN A 21 5.32 -0.58 -0.62
C GLN A 21 6.64 -1.08 -0.03
N LEU A 22 6.60 -1.86 1.06
CA LEU A 22 7.80 -2.44 1.67
C LEU A 22 8.47 -3.43 0.72
N PRO A 23 9.79 -3.66 0.87
CA PRO A 23 10.49 -4.67 0.08
C PRO A 23 9.87 -6.05 0.31
N GLN A 24 9.66 -6.77 -0.79
CA GLN A 24 9.15 -8.13 -0.79
C GLN A 24 10.15 -9.09 -0.11
N PRO A 25 9.70 -10.23 0.46
CA PRO A 25 10.57 -11.18 1.14
C PRO A 25 11.77 -11.65 0.32
N SER A 26 11.59 -11.79 -1.00
CA SER A 26 12.65 -12.18 -1.94
C SER A 26 13.76 -11.15 -2.11
N ILE A 27 13.47 -9.87 -1.89
CA ILE A 27 14.40 -8.74 -2.07
C ILE A 27 14.88 -8.21 -0.70
N TRP A 28 14.23 -8.61 0.40
CA TRP A 28 14.46 -8.07 1.73
C TRP A 28 15.92 -8.15 2.19
N SER A 29 16.59 -9.29 1.99
CA SER A 29 18.01 -9.46 2.37
C SER A 29 18.91 -8.48 1.64
N LEU A 30 18.83 -8.47 0.30
CA LEU A 30 19.59 -7.58 -0.56
C LEU A 30 19.31 -6.10 -0.25
N PHE A 31 18.03 -5.76 -0.06
CA PHE A 31 17.62 -4.40 0.29
C PHE A 31 18.22 -3.96 1.63
N THR A 32 18.23 -4.84 2.63
CA THR A 32 18.75 -4.52 3.97
C THR A 32 20.26 -4.32 3.93
N GLU A 33 21.00 -5.16 3.21
CA GLU A 33 22.45 -5.02 3.05
C GLU A 33 22.82 -3.70 2.35
N LEU A 34 22.13 -3.38 1.25
CA LEU A 34 22.31 -2.13 0.53
C LEU A 34 21.95 -0.91 1.40
N ALA A 35 20.82 -0.97 2.11
CA ALA A 35 20.38 0.11 2.99
C ALA A 35 21.37 0.36 4.14
N GLN A 36 21.93 -0.70 4.73
CA GLN A 36 22.96 -0.58 5.76
C GLN A 36 24.23 0.07 5.23
N TYR A 37 24.68 -0.34 4.04
CA TYR A 37 25.83 0.28 3.38
C TYR A 37 25.59 1.76 3.09
N GLU A 38 24.50 2.11 2.43
CA GLU A 38 24.14 3.50 2.11
C GLU A 38 24.00 4.36 3.37
N LEU A 39 23.34 3.85 4.42
CA LEU A 39 23.20 4.55 5.69
C LEU A 39 24.55 4.83 6.34
N ARG A 40 25.48 3.86 6.29
CA ARG A 40 26.83 4.05 6.81
C ARG A 40 27.60 5.10 6.01
N THR A 41 27.52 5.08 4.69
CA THR A 41 28.15 6.12 3.86
C THR A 41 27.56 7.51 4.10
N LEU A 42 26.23 7.61 4.33
CA LEU A 42 25.57 8.86 4.68
C LEU A 42 26.05 9.37 6.04
N LEU A 43 26.13 8.48 7.04
CA LEU A 43 26.63 8.81 8.36
C LEU A 43 28.07 9.34 8.29
N ASP A 44 28.94 8.65 7.55
CA ASP A 44 30.33 9.08 7.35
C ASP A 44 30.40 10.48 6.70
N LYS A 45 29.57 10.75 5.69
CA LYS A 45 29.48 12.08 5.04
C LYS A 45 28.96 13.15 6.00
N LEU A 46 27.97 12.85 6.85
CA LEU A 46 27.44 13.78 7.83
C LEU A 46 28.47 14.11 8.92
N VAL A 47 29.22 13.11 9.38
CA VAL A 47 30.32 13.32 10.33
C VAL A 47 31.41 14.16 9.70
N GLN A 48 31.82 13.89 8.45
CA GLN A 48 32.79 14.72 7.74
C GLN A 48 32.32 16.17 7.60
N LEU A 49 31.05 16.38 7.21
CA LEU A 49 30.46 17.71 7.12
C LEU A 49 30.47 18.41 8.48
N GLN A 50 30.10 17.70 9.55
CA GLN A 50 30.14 18.22 10.91
C GLN A 50 31.57 18.65 11.29
N THR A 51 32.57 17.82 11.01
CA THR A 51 33.99 18.14 11.26
C THR A 51 34.41 19.40 10.51
N ILE A 52 34.07 19.51 9.21
CA ILE A 52 34.38 20.69 8.40
C ILE A 52 33.72 21.95 8.98
N LEU A 53 32.43 21.88 9.32
CA LEU A 53 31.69 23.02 9.88
C LEU A 53 32.25 23.46 11.25
N LEU A 54 32.70 22.51 12.07
CA LEU A 54 33.31 22.82 13.36
C LEU A 54 34.70 23.45 13.22
N LEU A 55 35.50 23.03 12.23
CA LEU A 55 36.82 23.59 11.92
C LEU A 55 36.75 24.97 11.26
N GLN A 56 35.73 25.22 10.44
CA GLN A 56 35.51 26.52 9.80
C GLN A 56 35.05 27.60 10.78
N ASN A 57 34.49 27.22 11.93
CA ASN A 57 33.98 28.15 12.93
C ASN A 57 34.97 28.29 14.11
N PRO A 58 35.69 29.43 14.25
CA PRO A 58 36.69 29.59 15.29
C PRO A 58 36.12 29.54 16.72
N ALA A 59 34.83 29.81 16.89
CA ALA A 59 34.12 29.67 18.17
C ALA A 59 33.93 28.21 18.62
N THR A 60 33.97 27.23 17.71
CA THR A 60 33.74 25.80 17.98
C THR A 60 35.01 24.97 18.07
N ASN A 61 36.19 25.57 17.88
CA ASN A 61 37.49 24.88 17.99
C ASN A 61 37.73 24.19 19.35
N LYS A 62 37.07 24.67 20.42
CA LYS A 62 37.09 24.05 21.77
C LYS A 62 36.35 22.71 21.85
N ILE A 63 35.50 22.40 20.88
CA ILE A 63 34.73 21.15 20.82
C ILE A 63 35.57 20.05 20.14
N VAL A 64 36.25 20.41 19.05
CA VAL A 64 37.14 19.50 18.31
C VAL A 64 38.37 19.10 19.15
N THR A 65 38.97 20.06 19.86
CA THR A 65 40.19 19.83 20.68
C THR A 65 39.96 19.07 21.99
N LYS A 66 38.70 18.93 22.45
CA LYS A 66 38.38 18.19 23.68
C LYS A 66 38.23 16.69 23.48
N GLN A 67 38.17 16.20 22.25
CA GLN A 67 38.14 14.75 21.98
C GLN A 67 39.54 14.10 22.04
N ASP A 68 40.62 14.90 21.92
CA ASP A 68 42.01 14.39 21.88
C ASP A 68 42.78 14.53 23.20
N GLN A 69 42.19 15.16 24.23
CA GLN A 69 42.79 15.16 25.57
C GLN A 69 42.15 14.05 26.39
N GLU A 70 42.96 13.01 26.61
CA GLU A 70 42.77 11.96 27.59
C GLU A 70 42.05 12.48 28.84
N ILE A 71 41.14 11.64 29.33
CA ILE A 71 40.52 11.75 30.64
C ILE A 71 41.64 11.63 31.69
N ILE A 72 42.34 12.73 31.96
CA ILE A 72 43.20 12.88 33.13
C ILE A 72 42.25 13.12 34.30
N VAL A 73 41.99 12.06 35.05
CA VAL A 73 41.31 12.13 36.35
C VAL A 73 42.24 12.79 37.36
N PRO A 74 41.89 13.92 38.01
CA PRO A 74 42.54 14.36 39.23
C PRO A 74 41.72 13.95 40.47
N PRO A 75 42.38 13.77 41.63
CA PRO A 75 41.76 13.13 42.80
C PRO A 75 40.91 14.08 43.66
N SER A 76 39.76 13.55 44.09
CA SER A 76 38.98 13.83 45.32
C SER A 76 39.03 15.24 45.96
N THR A 77 37.86 15.86 46.13
CA THR A 77 37.39 16.28 47.47
C THR A 77 35.87 16.55 47.54
N LYS A 78 35.18 15.66 48.27
CA LYS A 78 33.98 15.84 49.11
C LYS A 78 32.76 16.59 48.54
N GLY A 79 31.67 15.84 48.30
CA GLY A 79 30.31 16.40 48.33
C GLY A 79 29.17 15.52 47.81
N LYS A 80 28.59 14.72 48.73
CA LYS A 80 27.24 14.11 48.72
C LYS A 80 26.87 13.06 47.64
N ALA A 81 26.46 11.92 48.18
CA ALA A 81 25.92 10.73 47.52
C ALA A 81 24.73 10.98 46.59
N VAL A 82 24.74 10.33 45.43
CA VAL A 82 23.53 9.77 44.80
C VAL A 82 23.90 8.39 44.25
N THR A 83 23.06 7.43 44.61
CA THR A 83 23.17 5.99 44.45
C THR A 83 23.20 5.56 42.98
N SER A 84 24.02 4.54 42.75
CA SER A 84 24.10 3.66 41.57
C SER A 84 22.75 3.28 40.97
N VAL A 85 22.61 3.38 39.66
CA VAL A 85 21.65 2.57 38.89
C VAL A 85 22.38 1.98 37.69
N SER A 86 22.48 0.66 37.70
CA SER A 86 22.99 -0.21 36.64
C SER A 86 22.05 -0.13 35.43
N PRO A 87 22.53 -0.13 34.17
CA PRO A 87 21.69 -0.41 33.03
C PRO A 87 21.64 -1.93 32.81
N GLU A 88 20.85 -2.61 33.63
CA GLU A 88 20.32 -3.93 33.30
C GLU A 88 18.80 -3.75 33.16
N ASP A 89 18.32 -3.79 31.91
CA ASP A 89 16.96 -4.17 31.52
C ASP A 89 16.89 -4.10 29.97
N ASP A 90 17.76 -4.87 29.31
CA ASP A 90 17.43 -5.43 28.00
C ASP A 90 16.60 -6.69 28.28
N GLU A 91 15.31 -6.47 28.57
CA GLU A 91 14.29 -7.52 28.56
C GLU A 91 14.14 -7.99 27.11
N GLU A 92 15.01 -8.93 26.75
CA GLU A 92 14.82 -9.85 25.64
C GLU A 92 13.43 -10.45 25.81
N ILE A 93 12.49 -10.11 24.91
CA ILE A 93 11.18 -10.76 24.87
C ILE A 93 11.45 -12.22 24.52
N THR A 94 11.59 -13.04 25.56
CA THR A 94 11.52 -14.48 25.42
C THR A 94 10.12 -14.75 24.88
N SER A 95 10.07 -15.25 23.65
CA SER A 95 8.87 -15.85 23.10
C SER A 95 8.63 -17.11 23.90
N ASP A 96 8.06 -16.96 25.09
CA ASP A 96 7.52 -18.06 25.85
C ASP A 96 6.50 -18.73 24.93
N GLU A 97 6.84 -19.96 24.59
CA GLU A 97 6.00 -20.91 23.90
C GLU A 97 4.72 -21.05 24.74
N GLU A 98 3.71 -20.24 24.43
CA GLU A 98 2.33 -20.54 24.79
C GLU A 98 1.94 -21.82 24.04
N ASP A 99 2.27 -22.92 24.72
CA ASP A 99 1.38 -24.04 24.99
C ASP A 99 0.32 -24.27 23.92
N GLY A 100 0.53 -25.35 23.17
CA GLY A 100 -0.35 -25.91 22.15
C GLY A 100 -1.69 -26.42 22.70
N GLY A 101 -2.43 -25.56 23.40
CA GLY A 101 -3.81 -25.74 23.77
C GLY A 101 -4.74 -25.32 22.64
N GLU A 102 -5.04 -26.26 21.75
CA GLU A 102 -6.10 -26.16 20.74
C GLU A 102 -7.31 -25.32 21.19
N ASN A 103 -7.58 -24.26 20.44
CA ASN A 103 -8.82 -23.49 20.27
C ASN A 103 -10.16 -24.25 20.50
N LYS A 104 -10.49 -24.67 21.73
CA LYS A 104 -11.78 -25.30 22.06
C LYS A 104 -12.81 -24.34 22.67
N THR A 105 -12.44 -23.09 22.99
CA THR A 105 -13.31 -22.09 23.62
C THR A 105 -13.88 -21.03 22.66
N THR A 106 -13.54 -21.06 21.37
CA THR A 106 -13.89 -20.02 20.39
C THR A 106 -15.38 -19.98 19.99
N PRO A 107 -16.05 -21.09 19.59
CA PRO A 107 -17.40 -21.01 19.05
C PRO A 107 -18.47 -20.66 20.09
N GLN A 108 -18.33 -21.21 21.30
CA GLN A 108 -19.26 -20.95 22.40
C GLN A 108 -19.16 -19.49 22.88
N THR A 109 -17.96 -18.94 22.94
CA THR A 109 -17.72 -17.55 23.31
C THR A 109 -18.29 -16.58 22.28
N ILE A 110 -18.10 -16.85 20.98
CA ILE A 110 -18.69 -16.05 19.89
C ILE A 110 -20.22 -16.03 19.98
N ASN A 111 -20.86 -17.18 20.17
CA ASN A 111 -22.32 -17.25 20.33
C ASN A 111 -22.80 -16.52 21.58
N LYS A 112 -22.09 -16.64 22.71
CA LYS A 112 -22.41 -15.95 23.96
C LYS A 112 -22.42 -14.43 23.77
N TRP A 113 -21.40 -13.87 23.12
CA TRP A 113 -21.31 -12.44 22.86
C TRP A 113 -22.29 -11.98 21.78
N ASN A 114 -22.51 -12.76 20.74
CA ASN A 114 -23.52 -12.46 19.72
C ASN A 114 -24.92 -12.32 20.35
N SER A 115 -25.33 -13.29 21.18
CA SER A 115 -26.61 -13.25 21.89
C SER A 115 -26.72 -12.03 22.82
N LYS A 116 -25.65 -11.71 23.55
CA LYS A 116 -25.62 -10.54 24.44
C LYS A 116 -25.77 -9.23 23.66
N THR A 117 -25.11 -9.10 22.51
CA THR A 117 -25.19 -7.91 21.64
C THR A 117 -26.57 -7.77 20.98
N GLN A 118 -27.18 -8.87 20.54
CA GLN A 118 -28.54 -8.84 19.97
C GLN A 118 -29.59 -8.36 20.98
N LEU A 119 -29.47 -8.80 22.23
CA LEU A 119 -30.37 -8.38 23.32
C LEU A 119 -30.22 -6.89 23.66
N VAL A 120 -28.99 -6.36 23.66
CA VAL A 120 -28.71 -4.95 23.96
C VAL A 120 -29.06 -4.03 22.79
N SER A 121 -28.91 -4.48 21.54
CA SER A 121 -29.15 -3.67 20.34
C SER A 121 -30.63 -3.38 20.06
N GLY A 122 -31.59 -4.01 20.76
CA GLY A 122 -33.02 -3.73 20.60
C GLY A 122 -33.62 -4.05 19.21
N LYS A 123 -32.84 -4.58 18.26
CA LYS A 123 -33.23 -4.87 16.86
C LYS A 123 -34.16 -6.07 16.68
N ILE A 124 -34.94 -6.44 17.70
CA ILE A 124 -35.84 -7.60 17.70
C ILE A 124 -37.15 -7.32 16.91
N LYS A 125 -37.42 -6.09 16.46
CA LYS A 125 -38.73 -5.70 15.89
C LYS A 125 -38.75 -5.20 14.43
N SER A 126 -37.74 -5.43 13.60
CA SER A 126 -37.94 -5.28 12.13
C SER A 126 -38.34 -6.62 11.53
N LYS A 127 -39.65 -6.77 11.29
CA LYS A 127 -40.39 -7.97 10.88
C LYS A 127 -40.09 -8.42 9.42
N GLY A 128 -38.85 -8.31 8.95
CA GLY A 128 -38.52 -8.33 7.52
C GLY A 128 -37.63 -9.46 6.98
N PHE A 129 -36.73 -10.08 7.75
CA PHE A 129 -35.80 -11.08 7.17
C PHE A 129 -35.41 -12.17 8.17
N SER A 130 -36.21 -13.24 8.25
CA SER A 130 -35.87 -14.48 8.98
C SER A 130 -34.58 -15.16 8.46
N ALA A 131 -34.18 -14.87 7.21
CA ALA A 131 -32.95 -15.40 6.62
C ALA A 131 -31.66 -14.84 7.25
N PHE A 132 -31.76 -13.71 7.98
CA PHE A 132 -30.62 -13.05 8.64
C PHE A 132 -30.44 -13.49 10.11
N ASN A 133 -31.32 -14.35 10.64
CA ASN A 133 -31.28 -14.86 12.01
C ASN A 133 -30.46 -16.17 12.14
N GLN A 134 -29.39 -16.29 11.36
CA GLN A 134 -28.44 -17.40 11.53
C GLN A 134 -27.50 -17.09 12.71
N SER A 135 -27.03 -18.12 13.43
CA SER A 135 -26.01 -17.93 14.47
C SER A 135 -24.76 -17.30 13.85
N ALA A 136 -24.04 -16.47 14.61
CA ALA A 136 -22.81 -15.84 14.13
C ALA A 136 -21.83 -16.86 13.52
N LEU A 137 -21.76 -18.06 14.08
CA LEU A 137 -20.95 -19.15 13.54
C LEU A 137 -21.39 -19.59 12.14
N LYS A 138 -22.69 -19.80 11.91
CA LYS A 138 -23.19 -20.17 10.58
C LYS A 138 -22.93 -19.08 9.54
N GLN A 139 -23.02 -17.81 9.95
CA GLN A 139 -22.67 -16.69 9.08
C GLN A 139 -21.18 -16.69 8.73
N ILE A 140 -20.31 -16.94 9.72
CA ILE A 140 -18.87 -17.08 9.51
C ILE A 140 -18.58 -18.25 8.56
N ASP A 141 -19.16 -19.42 8.81
CA ASP A 141 -18.99 -20.61 7.95
C ASP A 141 -19.47 -20.35 6.52
N GLN A 142 -20.61 -19.66 6.36
CA GLN A 142 -21.13 -19.29 5.05
C GLN A 142 -20.20 -18.31 4.32
N ILE A 143 -19.64 -17.32 5.02
CA ILE A 143 -18.69 -16.37 4.44
C ILE A 143 -17.39 -17.10 4.06
N LEU A 144 -16.90 -17.99 4.93
CA LEU A 144 -15.67 -18.75 4.74
C LEU A 144 -15.81 -19.93 3.77
N SER A 145 -17.02 -20.23 3.28
CA SER A 145 -17.27 -21.30 2.32
C SER A 145 -16.44 -21.16 1.03
N ASP A 146 -16.11 -19.92 0.63
CA ASP A 146 -15.23 -19.61 -0.50
C ASP A 146 -14.05 -18.74 -0.05
N LYS A 147 -13.20 -19.34 0.81
CA LYS A 147 -12.02 -18.66 1.37
C LYS A 147 -11.03 -18.22 0.29
N ASP A 148 -10.83 -19.03 -0.74
CA ASP A 148 -9.87 -18.73 -1.81
C ASP A 148 -10.25 -17.48 -2.58
N ARG A 149 -11.55 -17.28 -2.86
CA ARG A 149 -12.05 -16.05 -3.47
C ARG A 149 -11.85 -14.84 -2.56
N LEU A 150 -12.00 -15.00 -1.24
CA LEU A 150 -11.76 -13.91 -0.28
C LEU A 150 -10.29 -13.50 -0.26
N ILE A 151 -9.36 -14.47 -0.25
CA ILE A 151 -7.91 -14.23 -0.31
C ILE A 151 -7.54 -13.53 -1.61
N LYS A 152 -8.02 -14.03 -2.77
CA LYS A 152 -7.76 -13.39 -4.07
C LYS A 152 -8.27 -11.96 -4.11
N ARG A 153 -9.42 -11.69 -3.48
CA ARG A 153 -9.99 -10.33 -3.41
C ARG A 153 -9.14 -9.37 -2.58
N THR A 154 -8.41 -9.85 -1.56
CA THR A 154 -7.45 -9.03 -0.81
C THR A 154 -6.11 -8.87 -1.54
N GLN A 155 -5.78 -9.77 -2.46
CA GLN A 155 -4.54 -9.74 -3.25
C GLN A 155 -4.65 -8.94 -4.55
N LEU A 156 -5.78 -8.26 -4.79
CA LEU A 156 -5.99 -7.47 -6.00
C LEU A 156 -5.31 -6.10 -5.87
N LYS A 157 -4.41 -5.80 -6.81
CA LYS A 157 -3.71 -4.51 -6.86
C LYS A 157 -4.62 -3.43 -7.45
N ARG A 158 -5.30 -2.68 -6.58
CA ARG A 158 -6.24 -1.61 -6.98
C ARG A 158 -5.55 -0.26 -7.24
N ASN A 159 -4.36 -0.05 -6.68
CA ASN A 159 -3.61 1.20 -6.74
C ASN A 159 -2.23 0.98 -7.36
N ASP A 160 -1.78 1.96 -8.14
CA ASP A 160 -0.41 2.01 -8.63
C ASP A 160 0.50 2.55 -7.51
N TYR A 161 1.41 1.70 -7.04
CA TYR A 161 2.48 2.09 -6.14
C TYR A 161 3.76 1.33 -6.47
N ARG A 162 4.90 1.92 -6.09
CA ARG A 162 6.22 1.32 -6.25
C ARG A 162 6.58 0.53 -5.01
N VAL A 163 6.98 -0.72 -5.21
CA VAL A 163 7.53 -1.59 -4.17
C VAL A 163 9.02 -1.23 -3.99
N MET A 164 9.45 -0.98 -2.77
CA MET A 164 10.86 -0.67 -2.48
C MET A 164 11.77 -1.86 -2.81
N GLY A 165 12.98 -1.57 -3.27
CA GLY A 165 13.94 -2.60 -3.68
C GLY A 165 13.66 -3.24 -5.05
N THR A 166 12.47 -3.05 -5.63
CA THR A 166 12.26 -3.43 -7.04
C THR A 166 12.94 -2.40 -7.93
N THR A 167 14.02 -2.82 -8.61
CA THR A 167 14.43 -2.19 -9.85
C THR A 167 13.26 -2.43 -10.78
N GLN A 168 12.56 -1.38 -11.20
CA GLN A 168 11.59 -1.57 -12.27
C GLN A 168 12.41 -2.06 -13.46
N GLU A 169 12.37 -3.36 -13.74
CA GLU A 169 12.34 -3.78 -15.12
C GLU A 169 11.17 -3.00 -15.67
N GLU A 170 11.48 -1.88 -16.32
CA GLU A 170 10.63 -1.32 -17.35
C GLU A 170 10.28 -2.55 -18.18
N LYS A 171 9.09 -3.13 -17.96
CA LYS A 171 8.52 -4.08 -18.90
C LYS A 171 8.74 -3.37 -20.23
N PRO A 172 9.56 -3.92 -21.14
CA PRO A 172 9.84 -3.23 -22.37
C PRO A 172 8.48 -2.80 -22.90
N GLU A 173 8.41 -1.55 -23.34
CA GLU A 173 7.34 -1.11 -24.22
C GLU A 173 7.47 -1.92 -25.52
N GLU A 174 7.44 -3.25 -25.46
CA GLU A 174 6.87 -4.04 -26.52
C GLU A 174 5.48 -3.46 -26.68
N GLU A 175 5.30 -2.79 -27.81
CA GLU A 175 4.06 -2.27 -28.34
C GLU A 175 3.05 -3.43 -28.39
N LEU A 176 2.51 -3.81 -27.23
CA LEU A 176 1.47 -4.81 -27.11
C LEU A 176 0.29 -4.24 -27.89
N PRO A 177 -0.13 -4.91 -28.98
CA PRO A 177 -1.15 -4.37 -29.84
C PRO A 177 -2.47 -4.36 -29.07
N ASN A 178 -3.00 -3.15 -28.86
CA ASN A 178 -4.29 -2.77 -28.26
C ASN A 178 -4.32 -2.44 -26.76
N ASP A 179 -4.80 -1.22 -26.48
CA ASP A 179 -5.14 -0.72 -25.14
C ASP A 179 -6.17 -1.59 -24.38
N GLU A 180 -6.97 -2.40 -25.08
CA GLU A 180 -7.90 -3.34 -24.44
C GLU A 180 -7.19 -4.43 -23.62
N VAL A 181 -5.99 -4.85 -24.02
CA VAL A 181 -5.19 -5.86 -23.31
C VAL A 181 -4.60 -5.27 -22.03
N ARG A 182 -4.13 -4.02 -22.10
CA ARG A 182 -3.57 -3.26 -20.96
C ARG A 182 -4.64 -2.98 -19.89
N ILE A 183 -5.88 -2.70 -20.30
CA ILE A 183 -7.03 -2.54 -19.39
C ILE A 183 -7.42 -3.87 -18.74
N LYS A 184 -7.32 -5.00 -19.44
CA LYS A 184 -7.61 -6.32 -18.85
C LYS A 184 -6.53 -6.81 -17.88
N GLN A 185 -5.27 -6.44 -18.12
CA GLN A 185 -4.15 -6.75 -17.21
C GLN A 185 -4.23 -5.94 -15.91
N THR A 186 -4.53 -4.64 -15.95
CA THR A 186 -4.67 -3.82 -14.72
C THR A 186 -5.89 -4.20 -13.87
N VAL A 187 -6.91 -4.83 -14.47
CA VAL A 187 -8.12 -5.28 -13.76
C VAL A 187 -7.93 -6.63 -13.05
N ASN A 188 -6.86 -7.38 -13.35
CA ASN A 188 -6.58 -8.71 -12.78
C ASN A 188 -5.11 -8.85 -12.32
N ASP A 189 -4.47 -7.77 -11.89
CA ASP A 189 -3.12 -7.84 -11.34
C ASP A 189 -3.23 -8.31 -9.88
N TYR A 190 -3.05 -9.62 -9.69
CA TYR A 190 -3.08 -10.28 -8.38
C TYR A 190 -1.65 -10.50 -7.91
N ASP A 191 -1.35 -10.02 -6.71
CA ASP A 191 -0.07 -10.21 -6.05
C ASP A 191 -0.31 -10.91 -4.70
N VAL A 192 0.35 -12.05 -4.49
CA VAL A 192 0.14 -12.89 -3.30
C VAL A 192 0.66 -12.19 -2.04
N GLU A 193 1.64 -11.32 -2.21
CA GLU A 193 2.36 -10.66 -1.12
C GLU A 193 1.71 -9.32 -0.70
N ILE A 194 0.64 -8.88 -1.37
CA ILE A 194 -0.05 -7.65 -1.03
C ILE A 194 -1.33 -7.95 -0.24
N PHE A 195 -1.71 -6.98 0.59
CA PHE A 195 -2.98 -7.01 1.30
C PHE A 195 -3.77 -5.72 1.07
N ASP A 196 -4.94 -5.85 0.44
CA ASP A 196 -5.86 -4.77 0.13
C ASP A 196 -7.30 -5.13 0.53
N ASP A 197 -7.70 -4.65 1.71
CA ASP A 197 -9.03 -4.80 2.26
C ASP A 197 -9.93 -3.57 2.03
N SER A 198 -9.65 -2.77 1.00
CA SER A 198 -10.40 -1.54 0.68
C SER A 198 -11.91 -1.74 0.75
N ASP A 199 -12.44 -2.86 0.26
CA ASP A 199 -13.88 -3.13 0.32
C ASP A 199 -14.44 -3.22 1.75
N PHE A 200 -13.68 -3.84 2.66
CA PHE A 200 -14.03 -3.92 4.08
C PHE A 200 -13.86 -2.56 4.77
N TYR A 201 -12.79 -1.83 4.44
CA TYR A 201 -12.60 -0.45 4.88
C TYR A 201 -13.78 0.45 4.52
N HIS A 202 -14.24 0.43 3.26
CA HIS A 202 -15.39 1.24 2.84
C HIS A 202 -16.69 0.82 3.53
N HIS A 203 -16.85 -0.47 3.87
CA HIS A 203 -17.97 -0.94 4.68
C HIS A 203 -17.94 -0.34 6.08
N MET A 204 -16.80 -0.44 6.78
CA MET A 204 -16.61 0.15 8.12
C MET A 204 -16.77 1.66 8.12
N LEU A 205 -16.20 2.35 7.13
CA LEU A 205 -16.31 3.79 7.00
C LEU A 205 -17.76 4.23 6.80
N ARG A 206 -18.52 3.50 5.98
CA ARG A 206 -19.95 3.75 5.79
C ARG A 206 -20.71 3.55 7.09
N GLU A 207 -20.47 2.44 7.80
CA GLU A 207 -21.14 2.19 9.08
C GLU A 207 -20.82 3.26 10.12
N PHE A 208 -19.56 3.70 10.20
CA PHE A 208 -19.12 4.78 11.08
C PHE A 208 -19.83 6.09 10.75
N ILE A 209 -19.94 6.42 9.47
CA ILE A 209 -20.64 7.62 8.99
C ILE A 209 -22.13 7.52 9.25
N ASP A 210 -22.79 6.41 8.93
CA ASP A 210 -24.22 6.21 9.15
C ASP A 210 -24.56 6.39 10.65
N ARG A 211 -23.73 5.85 11.57
CA ARG A 211 -23.87 6.03 13.02
C ARG A 211 -23.69 7.50 13.45
N LYS A 212 -22.61 8.17 13.02
CA LYS A 212 -22.36 9.58 13.34
C LYS A 212 -23.40 10.52 12.74
N SER A 213 -23.94 10.19 11.58
CA SER A 213 -24.95 10.98 10.89
C SER A 213 -26.34 10.86 11.55
N SER A 214 -26.62 9.74 12.23
CA SER A 214 -27.86 9.56 12.99
C SER A 214 -27.96 10.43 14.24
N GLU A 215 -26.85 11.04 14.68
CA GLU A 215 -26.82 12.03 15.77
C GLU A 215 -27.07 13.47 15.26
N ILE A 216 -27.13 13.69 13.94
CA ILE A 216 -27.25 15.01 13.32
C ILE A 216 -28.68 15.21 12.81
N ASP A 217 -29.42 16.15 13.40
CA ASP A 217 -30.81 16.47 13.04
C ASP A 217 -30.95 17.35 11.77
N ASP A 218 -29.86 17.89 11.23
CA ASP A 218 -29.89 18.79 10.06
C ASP A 218 -29.86 18.02 8.71
N PRO A 219 -30.95 18.05 7.91
CA PRO A 219 -31.03 17.34 6.63
C PRO A 219 -30.01 17.79 5.57
N LEU A 220 -29.55 19.05 5.62
CA LEU A 220 -28.58 19.60 4.65
C LEU A 220 -27.16 19.12 4.94
N ALA A 221 -26.78 18.99 6.22
CA ALA A 221 -25.51 18.41 6.64
C ALA A 221 -25.41 16.93 6.27
N LEU A 222 -26.51 16.18 6.46
CA LEU A 222 -26.63 14.78 6.10
C LEU A 222 -26.37 14.55 4.59
N GLY A 223 -26.97 15.39 3.74
CA GLY A 223 -26.79 15.31 2.28
C GLY A 223 -25.36 15.57 1.81
N ARG A 224 -24.64 16.49 2.45
CA ARG A 224 -23.22 16.76 2.15
C ARG A 224 -22.32 15.60 2.53
N GLN A 225 -22.56 15.01 3.71
CA GLN A 225 -21.81 13.83 4.18
C GLN A 225 -22.04 12.62 3.27
N TRP A 226 -23.28 12.40 2.82
CA TRP A 226 -23.61 11.32 1.89
C TRP A 226 -22.94 11.48 0.51
N LEU A 227 -22.81 12.72 0.04
CA LEU A 227 -22.05 13.06 -1.17
C LEU A 227 -20.55 12.78 -0.99
N GLU A 228 -19.98 13.07 0.18
CA GLU A 228 -18.58 12.76 0.51
C GLU A 228 -18.33 11.24 0.48
N VAL A 229 -19.26 10.44 1.04
CA VAL A 229 -19.23 8.96 1.00
C VAL A 229 -19.37 8.43 -0.42
N GLN A 230 -20.22 9.04 -1.25
CA GLN A 230 -20.31 8.67 -2.66
C GLN A 230 -19.04 9.00 -3.44
N LYS A 231 -18.35 10.09 -3.11
CA LYS A 231 -17.07 10.45 -3.74
C LYS A 231 -15.93 9.55 -3.29
N SER A 232 -15.91 9.14 -2.01
CA SER A 232 -14.91 8.20 -1.49
C SER A 232 -15.07 6.79 -2.05
N ARG A 233 -16.24 6.45 -2.59
CA ARG A 233 -16.40 5.35 -3.56
C ARG A 233 -15.75 5.76 -4.88
N THR A 234 -14.43 5.85 -4.92
CA THR A 234 -13.67 5.85 -6.15
C THR A 234 -13.90 4.50 -6.82
N LYS A 235 -14.97 4.40 -7.61
CA LYS A 235 -15.05 3.38 -8.65
C LYS A 235 -13.80 3.60 -9.48
N VAL A 236 -12.86 2.65 -9.45
CA VAL A 236 -11.70 2.64 -10.33
C VAL A 236 -12.22 2.96 -11.73
N LYS A 237 -11.99 4.19 -12.18
CA LYS A 237 -12.40 4.60 -13.52
C LYS A 237 -11.47 3.83 -14.43
N ARG A 238 -12.00 2.81 -15.11
CA ARG A 238 -11.25 2.11 -16.15
C ARG A 238 -10.63 3.17 -17.04
N ASN A 239 -9.32 3.10 -17.23
CA ASN A 239 -8.61 4.01 -18.11
C ASN A 239 -9.04 3.68 -19.54
N VAL A 240 -10.16 4.28 -19.99
CA VAL A 240 -10.71 4.07 -21.33
C VAL A 240 -10.09 5.11 -22.24
N ASP A 241 -9.38 4.66 -23.29
CA ASP A 241 -8.81 5.54 -24.30
C ASP A 241 -9.94 6.27 -25.05
N THR A 242 -10.18 7.52 -24.68
CA THR A 242 -11.20 8.37 -25.32
C THR A 242 -10.80 8.81 -26.74
N LYS A 243 -9.50 8.75 -27.09
CA LYS A 243 -8.99 9.02 -28.44
C LYS A 243 -9.16 7.83 -29.39
N ALA A 244 -9.39 6.62 -28.88
CA ALA A 244 -9.68 5.46 -29.71
C ALA A 244 -11.06 5.52 -30.42
N SER A 245 -11.93 6.45 -30.00
CA SER A 245 -13.23 6.66 -30.62
C SER A 245 -13.13 7.52 -31.90
N LYS A 246 -13.93 7.16 -32.92
CA LYS A 246 -14.15 7.97 -34.14
C LYS A 246 -12.88 8.30 -34.94
N GLY A 247 -11.97 7.33 -35.10
CA GLY A 247 -10.84 7.43 -36.04
C GLY A 247 -9.75 8.44 -35.66
N ARG A 248 -9.71 8.92 -34.41
CA ARG A 248 -8.72 9.90 -33.94
C ARG A 248 -7.36 9.28 -33.58
N LYS A 249 -7.26 7.95 -33.58
CA LYS A 249 -6.04 7.17 -33.39
C LYS A 249 -5.83 6.27 -34.59
N LEU A 250 -4.63 6.31 -35.19
CA LEU A 250 -4.24 5.40 -36.25
C LEU A 250 -4.20 3.97 -35.69
N ARG A 251 -4.87 3.04 -36.37
CA ARG A 251 -4.86 1.62 -36.03
C ARG A 251 -4.32 0.85 -37.21
N TYR A 252 -3.23 0.12 -37.00
CA TYR A 252 -2.61 -0.74 -38.00
C TYR A 252 -3.36 -2.07 -38.09
N ASN A 253 -4.59 -2.01 -38.57
CA ASN A 253 -5.40 -3.19 -38.85
C ASN A 253 -5.49 -3.38 -40.35
N VAL A 254 -5.21 -4.61 -40.82
CA VAL A 254 -5.38 -4.94 -42.24
C VAL A 254 -6.87 -4.92 -42.56
N HIS A 255 -7.29 -4.06 -43.49
CA HIS A 255 -8.67 -4.01 -43.98
C HIS A 255 -8.80 -4.96 -45.18
N PRO A 256 -9.52 -6.10 -45.08
CA PRO A 256 -9.55 -7.12 -46.14
C PRO A 256 -10.02 -6.59 -47.49
N LYS A 257 -10.92 -5.60 -47.50
CA LYS A 257 -11.44 -4.96 -48.71
C LYS A 257 -10.43 -4.03 -49.41
N LEU A 258 -9.37 -3.61 -48.71
CA LEU A 258 -8.32 -2.73 -49.22
C LEU A 258 -7.04 -3.50 -49.57
N VAL A 259 -6.96 -4.79 -49.23
CA VAL A 259 -5.86 -5.65 -49.64
C VAL A 259 -5.93 -5.87 -51.15
N ASN A 260 -4.79 -5.74 -51.84
CA ASN A 260 -4.66 -5.86 -53.29
C ASN A 260 -5.55 -4.88 -54.09
N PHE A 261 -5.87 -3.72 -53.52
CA PHE A 261 -6.72 -2.73 -54.18
C PHE A 261 -6.09 -2.19 -55.48
N MET A 262 -4.76 -2.05 -55.51
CA MET A 262 -4.00 -1.64 -56.69
C MET A 262 -2.67 -2.40 -56.76
N ALA A 263 -2.22 -2.69 -57.98
CA ALA A 263 -0.85 -3.16 -58.20
C ALA A 263 0.12 -1.96 -58.09
N PRO A 264 1.32 -2.15 -57.51
CA PRO A 264 2.37 -1.12 -57.54
C PRO A 264 2.69 -0.76 -59.00
N VAL A 265 2.71 0.53 -59.31
CA VAL A 265 3.14 1.06 -60.61
C VAL A 265 4.28 2.03 -60.34
N ASP A 266 5.41 1.76 -60.96
CA ASP A 266 6.58 2.63 -60.88
C ASP A 266 6.43 3.76 -61.89
N PHE A 267 6.18 4.99 -61.40
CA PHE A 267 6.04 6.20 -62.24
C PHE A 267 7.35 6.97 -62.41
N THR A 268 8.45 6.28 -62.24
CA THR A 268 9.77 6.87 -62.09
C THR A 268 10.56 6.71 -63.37
N ASP A 269 10.92 7.84 -63.99
CA ASP A 269 11.72 7.86 -65.23
C ASP A 269 13.23 7.63 -64.97
N TRP A 270 13.65 7.63 -63.71
CA TRP A 270 15.05 7.49 -63.33
C TRP A 270 15.43 6.02 -63.18
N ASN A 271 16.56 5.65 -63.77
CA ASN A 271 17.15 4.34 -63.55
C ASN A 271 17.60 4.19 -62.09
N ASP A 272 17.61 2.96 -61.57
CA ASP A 272 17.86 2.68 -60.15
C ASP A 272 19.22 3.23 -59.69
N ASP A 273 20.27 3.07 -60.51
CA ASP A 273 21.61 3.59 -60.23
C ASP A 273 21.62 5.11 -60.03
N ALA A 274 20.82 5.85 -60.81
CA ALA A 274 20.74 7.30 -60.69
C ALA A 274 20.08 7.73 -59.37
N ARG A 275 19.14 6.93 -58.85
CA ARG A 275 18.48 7.21 -57.56
C ARG A 275 19.44 6.97 -56.39
N TYR A 276 20.18 5.87 -56.44
CA TYR A 276 21.15 5.55 -55.40
C TYR A 276 22.27 6.59 -55.34
N VAL A 277 22.80 7.01 -56.49
CA VAL A 277 23.86 8.03 -56.55
C VAL A 277 23.36 9.40 -56.11
N PHE A 278 22.12 9.79 -56.46
CA PHE A 278 21.56 11.08 -56.05
C PHE A 278 21.30 11.18 -54.54
N LEU A 279 20.90 10.07 -53.89
CA LEU A 279 20.68 10.05 -52.43
C LEU A 279 21.99 9.97 -51.61
N LEU A 280 23.12 9.68 -52.26
CA LEU A 280 24.45 9.61 -51.65
C LEU A 280 25.27 10.92 -51.79
N LEU A 281 24.72 11.92 -52.48
CA LEU A 281 25.25 13.29 -52.56
C LEU A 281 24.49 14.22 -51.61
#